data_AF-D4S095-F1
#
_entry.id   AF-D4S095-F1
#
_cell.length_a   1.000
_cell.length_b   1.000
_cell.length_c   1.000
_cell.angle_alpha   90.00
_cell.angle_beta   90.00
_cell.angle_gamma   90.00
#
_symmetry.space_group_name_H-M   'P 1'
#
loop_
_entity.id
_entity.type
_entity.pdbx_description
1 polymer ?
#
loop_
_entity_poly.entity_id
_entity_poly.type
_entity_poly.pdbx_seq_one_letter_code
_entity_poly.pdbx_strand_id
1 'polypeptide(L)'
;MIYVKGVSLKIKKDMILSDIDLHIEKGKITGLVGRNGSGKTMLMKCITGFVKPTAGEIIFSGKKIGEDVDFPANTGIILETPSFVPFYSGYKNLYELASLNHKTDKSGIEDILKKVGLYEAKDKLVKKYSLGMRQRLGIAQALMENPDTLILDEPMNGLDNACVKMIREILLDLKKEGKTILLVSHNFEDIKCLCDKIYEIDHGKLMLPAD
;
A
#
# COMPACT_ATOMS: atom_id res chain seq x y z
N MET A 1 -6.11 -10.85 6.66
CA MET A 1 -7.39 -10.36 7.23
C MET A 1 -7.05 -9.31 8.27
N ILE A 2 -7.73 -8.16 8.22
CA ILE A 2 -7.43 -7.01 9.08
C ILE A 2 -8.75 -6.51 9.68
N TYR A 3 -8.77 -6.34 11.00
CA TYR A 3 -9.86 -5.69 11.71
C TYR A 3 -9.37 -4.40 12.36
N VAL A 4 -10.10 -3.33 12.13
CA VAL A 4 -9.99 -2.05 12.83
C VAL A 4 -11.25 -1.93 13.67
N LYS A 5 -11.11 -1.80 14.98
CA LYS A 5 -12.24 -1.81 15.92
C LYS A 5 -12.27 -0.54 16.77
N GLY A 6 -13.29 0.28 16.59
CA GLY A 6 -13.49 1.54 17.32
C GLY A 6 -12.27 2.47 17.30
N VAL A 7 -11.49 2.47 16.20
CA VAL A 7 -10.22 3.20 16.17
C VAL A 7 -10.45 4.69 16.12
N SER A 8 -9.87 5.38 17.09
CA SER A 8 -9.87 6.83 17.17
C SER A 8 -8.44 7.35 17.28
N LEU A 9 -8.17 8.45 16.61
CA LEU A 9 -6.87 9.13 16.63
C LEU A 9 -7.05 10.61 16.87
N LYS A 10 -6.58 11.07 18.02
CA LYS A 10 -6.48 12.49 18.37
C LYS A 10 -5.03 12.95 18.31
N ILE A 11 -4.74 13.97 17.52
CA ILE A 11 -3.43 14.63 17.48
C ILE A 11 -3.60 16.02 18.08
N LYS A 12 -2.92 16.27 19.21
CA LYS A 12 -3.09 17.50 20.01
C LYS A 12 -4.57 17.71 20.37
N LYS A 13 -5.23 18.70 19.77
CA LYS A 13 -6.64 19.03 20.01
C LYS A 13 -7.58 18.49 18.94
N ASP A 14 -7.03 18.08 17.79
CA ASP A 14 -7.82 17.74 16.61
C ASP A 14 -8.12 16.23 16.58
N MET A 15 -9.40 15.91 16.38
CA MET A 15 -9.85 14.54 16.15
C MET A 15 -9.67 14.21 14.67
N ILE A 16 -8.73 13.31 14.37
CA ILE A 16 -8.35 12.96 13.00
C ILE A 16 -9.11 11.73 12.51
N LEU A 17 -9.28 10.74 13.39
CA LEU A 17 -10.10 9.55 13.17
C LEU A 17 -11.03 9.39 14.38
N SER A 18 -12.29 9.03 14.14
CA SER A 18 -13.33 8.93 15.14
C SER A 18 -14.11 7.64 14.95
N ASP A 19 -13.90 6.70 15.87
CA ASP A 19 -14.66 5.45 16.01
C ASP A 19 -14.76 4.66 14.70
N ILE A 20 -13.61 4.37 14.10
CA ILE A 20 -13.54 3.64 12.83
C ILE A 20 -13.64 2.14 13.08
N ASP A 21 -14.67 1.53 12.49
CA ASP A 21 -14.81 0.08 12.34
C ASP A 21 -14.65 -0.33 10.88
N LEU A 22 -13.55 -1.03 10.57
CA LEU A 22 -13.20 -1.44 9.20
C LEU A 22 -12.79 -2.92 9.19
N HIS A 23 -13.26 -3.66 8.19
CA HIS A 23 -12.88 -5.05 7.96
C HIS A 23 -12.35 -5.23 6.54
N ILE A 24 -11.09 -5.67 6.45
CA ILE A 24 -10.42 -6.00 5.19
C ILE A 24 -10.29 -7.52 5.10
N GLU A 25 -11.06 -8.08 4.17
CA GLU A 25 -11.17 -9.52 3.97
C GLU A 25 -9.92 -10.10 3.30
N LYS A 26 -9.55 -11.32 3.68
CA LYS A 26 -8.42 -12.01 3.05
C LYS A 26 -8.71 -12.30 1.57
N GLY A 27 -7.73 -12.06 0.70
CA GLY A 27 -7.82 -12.39 -0.73
C GLY A 27 -8.71 -11.47 -1.55
N LYS A 28 -9.10 -10.31 -1.01
CA LYS A 28 -9.88 -9.29 -1.69
C LYS A 28 -9.11 -7.98 -1.79
N ILE A 29 -9.53 -7.15 -2.74
CA ILE A 29 -9.12 -5.75 -2.83
C ILE A 29 -10.20 -4.90 -2.17
N THR A 30 -9.86 -4.24 -1.07
CA THR A 30 -10.71 -3.26 -0.39
C THR A 30 -10.28 -1.86 -0.79
N GLY A 31 -11.19 -1.09 -1.36
CA GLY A 31 -11.00 0.32 -1.68
C GLY A 31 -11.33 1.21 -0.48
N LEU A 32 -10.51 2.23 -0.26
CA LEU A 32 -10.79 3.29 0.71
C LEU A 32 -10.78 4.64 -0.04
N VAL A 33 -11.95 5.26 -0.14
CA VAL A 33 -12.17 6.53 -0.85
C VAL A 33 -12.55 7.66 0.09
N GLY A 34 -12.39 8.90 -0.35
CA GLY A 34 -12.76 10.08 0.42
C GLY A 34 -11.97 11.31 0.00
N ARG A 35 -12.40 12.49 0.45
CA ARG A 35 -11.74 13.76 0.11
C ARG A 35 -10.33 13.88 0.70
N ASN A 36 -9.52 14.78 0.17
CA ASN A 36 -8.22 15.11 0.78
C ASN A 36 -8.44 15.62 2.20
N GLY A 37 -7.61 15.13 3.15
CA GLY A 37 -7.76 15.45 4.57
C GLY A 37 -8.83 14.65 5.30
N SER A 38 -9.52 13.69 4.67
CA SER A 38 -10.57 12.90 5.33
C SER A 38 -10.06 11.85 6.34
N GLY A 39 -8.74 11.64 6.41
CA GLY A 39 -8.11 10.71 7.37
C GLY A 39 -7.57 9.42 6.75
N LYS A 40 -7.73 9.17 5.45
CA LYS A 40 -7.25 7.95 4.74
C LYS A 40 -5.82 7.53 5.09
N THR A 41 -4.85 8.41 4.82
CA THR A 41 -3.43 8.13 5.08
C THR A 41 -3.16 7.92 6.58
N MET A 42 -3.87 8.61 7.46
CA MET A 42 -3.71 8.41 8.91
C MET A 42 -4.29 7.07 9.38
N LEU A 43 -5.43 6.65 8.82
CA LEU A 43 -5.98 5.33 9.07
C LEU A 43 -5.02 4.23 8.58
N MET A 44 -4.44 4.40 7.39
CA MET A 44 -3.44 3.47 6.86
C MET A 44 -2.20 3.43 7.76
N LYS A 45 -1.68 4.58 8.21
CA LYS A 45 -0.56 4.66 9.17
C LYS A 45 -0.87 3.97 10.50
N CYS A 46 -2.12 4.03 10.98
CA CYS A 46 -2.54 3.25 12.13
C CYS A 46 -2.54 1.74 11.82
N ILE A 47 -3.11 1.33 10.69
CA ILE A 47 -3.17 -0.08 10.25
C ILE A 47 -1.77 -0.68 10.13
N THR A 48 -0.80 0.09 9.64
CA THR A 48 0.59 -0.37 9.48
C THR A 48 1.44 -0.22 10.73
N GLY A 49 0.93 0.35 11.83
CA GLY A 49 1.67 0.54 13.07
C GLY A 49 2.62 1.74 13.10
N PHE A 50 2.64 2.59 12.06
CA PHE A 50 3.44 3.83 12.07
C PHE A 50 2.88 4.89 13.01
N VAL A 51 1.59 4.83 13.32
CA VAL A 51 0.92 5.73 14.26
C VAL A 51 0.09 4.90 15.22
N LYS A 52 0.33 5.04 16.52
CA LYS A 52 -0.51 4.38 17.53
C LYS A 52 -1.85 5.11 17.65
N PRO A 53 -3.01 4.43 17.54
CA PRO A 53 -4.30 5.05 17.79
C PRO A 53 -4.43 5.48 19.25
N THR A 54 -5.24 6.52 19.49
CA THR A 54 -5.53 6.99 20.86
C THR A 54 -6.56 6.13 21.59
N ALA A 55 -7.43 5.44 20.84
CA ALA A 55 -8.38 4.46 21.35
C ALA A 55 -8.72 3.44 20.26
N GLY A 56 -9.33 2.33 20.66
CA GLY A 56 -9.61 1.19 19.79
C GLY A 56 -8.39 0.30 19.55
N GLU A 57 -8.55 -0.68 18.68
CA GLU A 57 -7.50 -1.64 18.37
C GLU A 57 -7.48 -2.07 16.90
N ILE A 58 -6.32 -2.53 16.46
CA ILE A 58 -6.10 -3.05 15.12
C ILE A 58 -5.54 -4.45 15.24
N ILE A 59 -6.24 -5.41 14.64
CA ILE A 59 -5.85 -6.82 14.59
C ILE A 59 -5.48 -7.15 13.15
N PHE A 60 -4.21 -7.42 12.92
CA PHE A 60 -3.65 -7.77 11.62
C PHE A 60 -3.22 -9.23 11.63
N SER A 61 -3.86 -10.07 10.82
CA SER A 61 -3.56 -11.51 10.73
C SER A 61 -3.52 -12.20 12.11
N GLY A 62 -4.43 -11.82 13.01
CA GLY A 62 -4.55 -12.39 14.36
C GLY A 62 -3.60 -11.80 15.41
N LYS A 63 -2.79 -10.80 15.05
CA LYS A 63 -1.88 -10.09 15.97
C LYS A 63 -2.33 -8.64 16.15
N LYS A 64 -2.30 -8.14 17.38
CA LYS A 64 -2.65 -6.76 17.69
C LYS A 64 -1.46 -5.83 17.48
N ILE A 65 -1.65 -4.80 16.64
CA ILE A 65 -0.62 -3.83 16.30
C ILE A 65 -0.34 -2.90 17.50
N GLY A 66 0.94 -2.72 17.82
CA GLY A 66 1.43 -1.93 18.96
C GLY A 66 1.32 -2.63 20.32
N GLU A 67 0.96 -3.91 20.34
CA GLU A 67 0.92 -4.77 21.53
C GLU A 67 1.63 -6.11 21.27
N ASP A 68 1.12 -6.93 20.34
CA ASP A 68 1.74 -8.21 19.98
C ASP A 68 2.92 -8.04 19.01
N VAL A 69 2.80 -7.08 18.09
CA VAL A 69 3.81 -6.73 17.07
C VAL A 69 3.75 -5.23 16.79
N ASP A 70 4.89 -4.60 16.55
CA ASP A 70 4.92 -3.18 16.20
C ASP A 70 4.43 -2.92 14.77
N PHE A 71 4.76 -3.81 13.84
CA PHE A 71 4.46 -3.69 12.41
C PHE A 71 3.86 -4.99 11.87
N PRO A 72 2.98 -4.93 10.86
CA PRO A 72 2.43 -6.13 10.25
C PRO A 72 3.52 -6.92 9.51
N ALA A 73 3.60 -8.21 9.80
CA ALA A 73 4.52 -9.10 9.10
C ALA A 73 4.11 -9.30 7.63
N ASN A 74 5.09 -9.60 6.78
CA ASN A 74 4.90 -9.99 5.38
C ASN A 74 3.94 -9.07 4.58
N THR A 75 4.11 -7.75 4.71
CA THR A 75 3.24 -6.73 4.11
C THR A 75 4.05 -5.78 3.24
N GLY A 76 3.60 -5.55 2.01
CA GLY A 76 4.14 -4.51 1.13
C GLY A 76 3.36 -3.21 1.30
N ILE A 77 4.07 -2.09 1.44
CA ILE A 77 3.46 -0.82 1.86
C ILE A 77 3.92 0.31 0.94
N ILE A 78 2.97 1.12 0.47
CA ILE A 78 3.17 2.43 -0.16
C ILE A 78 2.16 3.38 0.53
N LEU A 79 2.63 4.31 1.36
CA LEU A 79 1.76 5.31 2.02
C LEU A 79 1.98 6.74 1.52
N GLU A 80 3.12 6.98 0.91
CA GLU A 80 3.56 8.29 0.41
C GLU A 80 4.45 8.03 -0.81
N THR A 81 4.97 9.09 -1.43
CA THR A 81 5.89 8.93 -2.56
C THR A 81 7.13 8.14 -2.12
N PRO A 82 7.45 7.01 -2.78
CA PRO A 82 8.58 6.18 -2.40
C PRO A 82 9.89 6.96 -2.57
N SER A 83 10.71 6.94 -1.52
CA SER A 83 12.03 7.57 -1.51
C SER A 83 13.12 6.54 -1.73
N PHE A 84 14.05 6.85 -2.63
CA PHE A 84 15.14 5.96 -3.03
C PHE A 84 16.48 6.67 -2.90
N VAL A 85 17.54 5.89 -2.73
CA VAL A 85 18.91 6.43 -2.80
C VAL A 85 19.17 6.88 -4.25
N PRO A 86 19.30 8.18 -4.51
CA PRO A 86 19.29 8.72 -5.87
C PRO A 86 20.55 8.34 -6.68
N PHE A 87 21.63 8.01 -5.98
CA PHE A 87 22.92 7.61 -6.56
C PHE A 87 23.04 6.10 -6.76
N TYR A 88 22.04 5.31 -6.38
CA TYR A 88 21.97 3.88 -6.67
C TYR A 88 21.10 3.64 -7.91
N SER A 89 21.33 2.51 -8.58
CA SER A 89 20.44 2.06 -9.64
C SER A 89 19.11 1.57 -9.08
N GLY A 90 18.08 1.41 -9.91
CA GLY A 90 16.82 0.80 -9.48
C GLY A 90 17.05 -0.60 -8.91
N TYR A 91 17.83 -1.44 -9.61
CA TYR A 91 18.22 -2.76 -9.12
C TYR A 91 18.91 -2.69 -7.77
N LYS A 92 19.91 -1.81 -7.61
CA LYS A 92 20.66 -1.72 -6.37
C LYS A 92 19.78 -1.28 -5.20
N ASN A 93 18.85 -0.33 -5.40
CA ASN A 93 17.91 0.05 -4.34
C ASN A 93 17.08 -1.14 -3.83
N LEU A 94 16.59 -1.99 -4.74
CA LEU A 94 15.83 -3.19 -4.37
C LEU A 94 16.72 -4.25 -3.71
N TYR A 95 17.91 -4.47 -4.25
CA TYR A 95 18.86 -5.46 -3.75
C TYR A 95 19.32 -5.21 -2.32
N GLU A 96 19.66 -3.95 -1.97
CA GLU A 96 20.09 -3.61 -0.60
C GLU A 96 18.98 -3.88 0.42
N LEU A 97 17.72 -3.59 0.06
CA LEU A 97 16.57 -3.87 0.91
C LEU A 97 16.28 -5.36 1.03
N ALA A 98 16.27 -6.09 -0.09
CA ALA A 98 16.07 -7.54 -0.13
C ALA A 98 17.12 -8.29 0.72
N SER A 99 18.34 -7.76 0.77
CA SER A 99 19.45 -8.32 1.53
C SER A 99 19.27 -8.24 3.05
N LEU A 100 18.34 -7.41 3.55
CA LEU A 100 18.04 -7.32 4.98
C LEU A 100 17.20 -8.50 5.48
N ASN A 101 16.24 -8.94 4.66
CA ASN A 101 15.29 -9.99 5.02
C ASN A 101 15.64 -11.35 4.39
N HIS A 102 16.52 -11.37 3.39
CA HIS A 102 16.90 -12.57 2.62
C HIS A 102 15.71 -13.33 2.00
N LYS A 103 14.61 -12.61 1.69
CA LYS A 103 13.36 -13.19 1.17
C LYS A 103 13.30 -13.28 -0.34
N THR A 104 14.16 -12.55 -1.04
CA THR A 104 14.22 -12.55 -2.50
C THR A 104 15.66 -12.49 -2.94
N ASP A 105 15.96 -13.13 -4.06
CA ASP A 105 17.30 -13.17 -4.63
C ASP A 105 17.39 -12.25 -5.86
N LYS A 106 18.53 -12.31 -6.54
CA LYS A 106 18.74 -11.57 -7.78
C LYS A 106 17.65 -11.85 -8.83
N SER A 107 17.23 -13.11 -8.97
CA SER A 107 16.24 -13.50 -9.99
C SER A 107 14.87 -12.91 -9.68
N GLY A 108 14.45 -12.94 -8.40
CA GLY A 108 13.20 -12.32 -7.96
C GLY A 108 13.16 -10.80 -8.18
N ILE A 109 14.28 -10.11 -7.94
CA ILE A 109 14.40 -8.66 -8.21
C ILE A 109 14.31 -8.37 -9.71
N GLU A 110 14.98 -9.17 -10.54
CA GLU A 110 14.93 -8.99 -11.99
C GLU A 110 13.53 -9.25 -12.54
N ASP A 111 12.84 -10.27 -12.03
CA ASP A 111 11.49 -10.61 -12.46
C ASP A 111 10.46 -9.56 -12.04
N ILE A 112 10.56 -8.99 -10.83
CA ILE A 112 9.67 -7.90 -10.44
C ILE A 112 9.93 -6.64 -11.28
N LEU A 113 11.19 -6.35 -11.63
CA LEU A 113 11.53 -5.24 -12.52
C LEU A 113 11.00 -5.45 -13.94
N LYS A 114 10.95 -6.69 -14.45
CA LYS A 114 10.27 -7.00 -15.71
C LYS A 114 8.77 -6.77 -15.59
N LYS A 115 8.14 -7.27 -14.51
CA LYS A 115 6.69 -7.11 -14.26
C LYS A 115 6.27 -5.64 -14.27
N VAL A 116 7.07 -4.75 -13.67
CA VAL A 116 6.76 -3.30 -13.66
C VAL A 116 7.34 -2.53 -14.87
N GLY A 117 7.89 -3.22 -15.88
CA GLY A 117 8.42 -2.60 -17.10
C GLY A 117 9.66 -1.72 -16.87
N LEU A 118 10.50 -2.04 -15.89
CA LEU A 118 11.73 -1.30 -15.54
C LEU A 118 13.03 -2.08 -15.79
N TYR A 119 12.96 -3.31 -16.29
CA TYR A 119 14.13 -4.17 -16.46
C TYR A 119 15.24 -3.53 -17.32
N GLU A 120 14.90 -2.95 -18.48
CA GLU A 120 15.88 -2.26 -19.36
C GLU A 120 16.54 -1.05 -18.70
N ALA A 121 15.88 -0.45 -17.70
CA ALA A 121 16.40 0.68 -16.94
C ALA A 121 17.04 0.26 -15.60
N LYS A 122 17.14 -1.04 -15.28
CA LYS A 122 17.48 -1.52 -13.93
C LYS A 122 18.81 -0.99 -13.39
N ASP A 123 19.78 -0.78 -14.28
CA ASP A 123 21.14 -0.30 -13.95
C ASP A 123 21.27 1.23 -14.01
N LYS A 124 20.23 1.93 -14.46
CA LYS A 124 20.20 3.40 -14.51
C LYS A 124 20.01 3.95 -13.09
N LEU A 125 20.76 5.01 -12.76
CA LEU A 125 20.65 5.70 -11.47
C LEU A 125 19.25 6.31 -11.26
N VAL A 126 18.69 6.15 -10.07
CA VAL A 126 17.34 6.62 -9.75
C VAL A 126 17.19 8.15 -9.88
N LYS A 127 18.26 8.93 -9.67
CA LYS A 127 18.20 10.38 -9.96
C LYS A 127 17.83 10.71 -11.41
N LYS A 128 18.07 9.80 -12.36
CA LYS A 128 17.72 9.94 -13.78
C LYS A 128 16.36 9.30 -14.13
N TYR A 129 15.63 8.76 -13.16
CA TYR A 129 14.28 8.22 -13.36
C TYR A 129 13.27 9.35 -13.45
N SER A 130 12.30 9.23 -14.37
CA SER A 130 11.09 10.07 -14.36
C SER A 130 10.26 9.77 -13.11
N LEU A 131 9.28 10.63 -12.81
CA LEU A 131 8.34 10.40 -11.70
C LEU A 131 7.66 9.02 -11.82
N GLY A 132 7.12 8.70 -13.00
CA GLY A 132 6.47 7.41 -13.22
C GLY A 132 7.41 6.21 -13.13
N MET A 133 8.69 6.36 -13.48
CA MET A 133 9.68 5.29 -13.25
C MET A 133 9.94 5.09 -11.75
N ARG A 134 10.00 6.16 -10.94
CA ARG A 134 10.15 6.05 -9.48
C ARG A 134 8.92 5.42 -8.83
N GLN A 135 7.73 5.78 -9.30
CA GLN A 135 6.47 5.19 -8.84
C GLN A 135 6.45 3.67 -9.11
N ARG A 136 6.79 3.26 -10.34
CA ARG A 136 6.90 1.83 -10.69
C ARG A 136 7.97 1.10 -9.89
N LEU A 137 9.07 1.77 -9.54
CA LEU A 137 10.09 1.21 -8.65
C LEU A 137 9.55 1.01 -7.22
N GLY A 138 8.71 1.92 -6.72
CA GLY A 138 8.01 1.76 -5.43
C GLY A 138 7.06 0.58 -5.42
N ILE A 139 6.33 0.39 -6.53
CA ILE A 139 5.50 -0.81 -6.71
C ILE A 139 6.36 -2.07 -6.70
N ALA A 140 7.48 -2.08 -7.42
CA ALA A 140 8.40 -3.22 -7.38
C ALA A 140 8.92 -3.50 -5.96
N GLN A 141 9.33 -2.45 -5.23
CA GLN A 141 9.78 -2.57 -3.84
C GLN A 141 8.70 -3.19 -2.93
N ALA A 142 7.45 -2.75 -3.07
CA ALA A 142 6.34 -3.28 -2.28
C ALA A 142 6.03 -4.75 -2.60
N LEU A 143 6.36 -5.23 -3.80
CA LEU A 143 6.00 -6.56 -4.29
C LEU A 143 7.15 -7.59 -4.25
N MET A 144 8.41 -7.15 -4.24
CA MET A 144 9.58 -8.00 -4.52
C MET A 144 9.79 -9.16 -3.53
N GLU A 145 9.26 -9.07 -2.31
CA GLU A 145 9.34 -10.11 -1.28
C GLU A 145 8.09 -11.00 -1.22
N ASN A 146 7.20 -10.93 -2.23
CA ASN A 146 5.98 -11.70 -2.32
C ASN A 146 5.07 -11.60 -1.07
N PRO A 147 4.72 -10.39 -0.60
CA PRO A 147 3.95 -10.22 0.62
C PRO A 147 2.55 -10.82 0.50
N ASP A 148 1.94 -11.20 1.62
CA ASP A 148 0.55 -11.71 1.65
C ASP A 148 -0.48 -10.58 1.64
N THR A 149 -0.06 -9.38 2.06
CA THR A 149 -0.90 -8.19 2.13
C THR A 149 -0.22 -6.97 1.53
N LEU A 150 -0.98 -6.14 0.84
CA LEU A 150 -0.55 -4.87 0.27
C LEU A 150 -1.40 -3.73 0.81
N ILE A 151 -0.74 -2.62 1.15
CA ILE A 151 -1.38 -1.37 1.59
C ILE A 151 -0.83 -0.26 0.70
N LEU A 152 -1.66 0.25 -0.21
CA LEU A 152 -1.23 1.09 -1.32
C LEU A 152 -2.01 2.41 -1.35
N ASP A 153 -1.31 3.52 -1.14
CA ASP A 153 -1.84 4.89 -1.20
C ASP A 153 -1.47 5.51 -2.55
N GLU A 154 -2.47 5.73 -3.40
CA GLU A 154 -2.34 6.33 -4.73
C GLU A 154 -1.24 5.68 -5.61
N PRO A 155 -1.16 4.33 -5.72
CA PRO A 155 -0.03 3.66 -6.37
C PRO A 155 0.09 4.00 -7.86
N MET A 156 -0.99 4.40 -8.50
CA MET A 156 -1.07 4.71 -9.92
C MET A 156 -0.86 6.20 -10.25
N ASN A 157 -0.71 7.06 -9.24
CA ASN A 157 -0.60 8.50 -9.45
C ASN A 157 0.67 8.87 -10.24
N GLY A 158 0.55 9.81 -11.17
CA GLY A 158 1.64 10.27 -12.03
C GLY A 158 2.09 9.27 -13.10
N LEU A 159 1.32 8.20 -13.34
CA LEU A 159 1.54 7.25 -14.43
C LEU A 159 0.73 7.61 -15.68
N ASP A 160 1.26 7.24 -16.86
CA ASP A 160 0.48 7.28 -18.10
C ASP A 160 -0.53 6.13 -18.16
N ASN A 161 -1.49 6.22 -19.09
CA ASN A 161 -2.59 5.25 -19.22
C ASN A 161 -2.10 3.81 -19.44
N ALA A 162 -1.00 3.61 -20.18
CA ALA A 162 -0.46 2.28 -20.43
C ALA A 162 0.11 1.66 -19.15
N CYS A 163 0.85 2.46 -18.36
CA CYS A 163 1.37 2.05 -17.07
C CYS A 163 0.24 1.80 -16.06
N VAL A 164 -0.79 2.66 -16.00
CA VAL A 164 -1.96 2.44 -15.13
C VAL A 164 -2.61 1.10 -15.44
N LYS A 165 -2.85 0.78 -16.71
CA LYS A 165 -3.43 -0.51 -17.12
C LYS A 165 -2.57 -1.70 -16.65
N MET A 166 -1.26 -1.63 -16.86
CA MET A 166 -0.33 -2.67 -16.39
C MET A 166 -0.39 -2.86 -14.87
N ILE A 167 -0.43 -1.77 -14.09
CA ILE A 167 -0.55 -1.86 -12.63
C ILE A 167 -1.89 -2.46 -12.21
N ARG A 168 -3.00 -2.08 -12.87
CA ARG A 168 -4.32 -2.69 -12.62
C ARG A 168 -4.28 -4.20 -12.85
N GLU A 169 -3.70 -4.66 -13.95
CA GLU A 169 -3.54 -6.09 -14.26
C GLU A 169 -2.73 -6.82 -13.18
N ILE A 170 -1.60 -6.24 -12.74
CA ILE A 170 -0.79 -6.80 -11.65
C ILE A 170 -1.61 -6.96 -10.36
N LEU A 171 -2.37 -5.93 -9.96
CA LEU A 171 -3.18 -6.00 -8.73
C LEU A 171 -4.29 -7.04 -8.83
N LEU A 172 -4.92 -7.20 -10.00
CA LEU A 172 -5.93 -8.22 -10.24
C LEU A 172 -5.34 -9.64 -10.19
N ASP A 173 -4.14 -9.84 -10.74
CA ASP A 173 -3.47 -11.14 -10.69
C ASP A 173 -3.04 -11.50 -9.26
N LEU A 174 -2.51 -10.54 -8.49
CA LEU A 174 -2.23 -10.73 -7.08
C LEU A 174 -3.50 -11.07 -6.28
N LYS A 175 -4.65 -10.46 -6.59
CA LYS A 175 -5.93 -10.86 -6.00
C LYS A 175 -6.27 -12.32 -6.33
N LYS A 176 -6.10 -12.77 -7.58
CA LYS A 176 -6.35 -14.17 -7.98
C LYS A 176 -5.43 -15.15 -7.24
N GLU A 177 -4.19 -14.73 -6.94
CA GLU A 177 -3.25 -15.49 -6.10
C GLU A 177 -3.63 -15.50 -4.61
N GLY A 178 -4.73 -14.84 -4.21
CA GLY A 178 -5.22 -14.81 -2.83
C GLY A 178 -4.56 -13.73 -1.96
N LYS A 179 -3.85 -12.77 -2.55
CA LYS A 179 -3.26 -11.63 -1.83
C LYS A 179 -4.36 -10.68 -1.34
N THR A 180 -4.15 -10.10 -0.17
CA THR A 180 -5.08 -9.12 0.42
C THR A 180 -4.60 -7.71 0.10
N ILE A 181 -5.46 -6.81 -0.37
CA ILE A 181 -5.03 -5.47 -0.78
C ILE A 181 -5.96 -4.41 -0.19
N LEU A 182 -5.39 -3.42 0.49
CA LEU A 182 -6.04 -2.15 0.81
C LEU A 182 -5.53 -1.10 -0.18
N LEU A 183 -6.44 -0.50 -0.95
CA LEU A 183 -6.13 0.46 -2.00
C LEU A 183 -6.83 1.80 -1.73
N VAL A 184 -6.05 2.88 -1.70
CA VAL A 184 -6.57 4.25 -1.83
C VAL A 184 -6.26 4.74 -3.24
N SER A 185 -7.29 5.27 -3.91
CA SER A 185 -7.14 5.95 -5.20
C SER A 185 -8.15 7.11 -5.31
N HIS A 186 -7.70 8.23 -5.86
CA HIS A 186 -8.55 9.35 -6.24
C HIS A 186 -9.25 9.12 -7.59
N ASN A 187 -8.83 8.12 -8.35
CA ASN A 187 -9.44 7.76 -9.62
C ASN A 187 -10.56 6.75 -9.39
N PHE A 188 -11.80 7.19 -9.64
CA PHE A 188 -12.98 6.35 -9.49
C PHE A 188 -12.97 5.10 -10.38
N GLU A 189 -12.33 5.17 -11.55
CA GLU A 189 -12.22 4.01 -12.44
C GLU A 189 -11.32 2.92 -11.84
N ASP A 190 -10.23 3.29 -11.16
CA ASP A 190 -9.36 2.33 -10.46
C ASP A 190 -10.14 1.58 -9.40
N ILE A 191 -10.87 2.32 -8.57
CA ILE A 191 -11.69 1.76 -7.49
C ILE A 191 -12.74 0.82 -8.08
N LYS A 192 -13.47 1.27 -9.10
CA LYS A 192 -14.54 0.49 -9.73
C LYS A 192 -14.04 -0.79 -10.38
N CYS A 193 -12.86 -0.78 -11.00
CA CYS A 193 -12.35 -1.94 -11.73
C CYS A 193 -11.58 -2.93 -10.85
N LEU A 194 -11.02 -2.48 -9.71
CA LEU A 194 -10.18 -3.31 -8.85
C LEU A 194 -10.90 -3.84 -7.61
N CYS A 195 -11.70 -3.00 -6.94
CA CYS A 195 -12.14 -3.27 -5.58
C CYS A 195 -13.35 -4.19 -5.53
N ASP A 196 -13.30 -5.18 -4.63
CA ASP A 196 -14.44 -6.04 -4.29
C ASP A 196 -15.36 -5.39 -3.26
N LYS A 197 -14.81 -4.47 -2.46
CA LYS A 197 -15.54 -3.72 -1.43
C LYS A 197 -14.96 -2.31 -1.35
N ILE A 198 -15.82 -1.32 -1.17
CA ILE A 198 -15.43 0.08 -1.08
C ILE A 198 -15.93 0.62 0.25
N TYR A 199 -15.05 1.35 0.93
CA TYR A 199 -15.38 2.15 2.09
C TYR A 199 -15.11 3.61 1.78
N GLU A 200 -16.03 4.48 2.17
CA GLU A 200 -15.82 5.92 2.12
C GLU A 200 -15.48 6.43 3.52
N ILE A 201 -14.46 7.27 3.62
CA ILE A 201 -14.12 8.00 4.84
C ILE A 201 -14.26 9.49 4.60
N ASP A 202 -15.04 10.13 5.47
CA ASP A 202 -15.27 11.56 5.46
C ASP A 202 -15.09 12.15 6.87
N HIS A 203 -14.33 13.25 6.96
CA HIS A 203 -14.00 13.93 8.22
C HIS A 203 -13.61 12.98 9.38
N GLY A 204 -12.78 11.97 9.09
CA GLY A 204 -12.31 11.01 10.09
C GLY A 204 -13.31 9.96 10.52
N LYS A 205 -14.44 9.80 9.82
CA LYS A 205 -15.47 8.79 10.09
C LYS A 205 -15.69 7.91 8.88
N LEU A 206 -15.87 6.61 9.13
CA LEU A 206 -16.25 5.68 8.07
C LEU A 206 -17.75 5.87 7.78
N MET A 207 -18.07 6.15 6.52
CA MET A 207 -19.43 6.17 6.05
C MET A 207 -19.88 4.72 5.84
N LEU A 208 -21.15 4.44 6.13
CA LEU A 208 -21.74 3.15 5.78
C LEU A 208 -21.55 2.92 4.28
N PRO A 209 -21.26 1.68 3.84
CA PRO A 209 -21.00 1.40 2.43
C PRO A 209 -22.17 1.89 1.59
N ALA A 210 -21.87 2.65 0.53
CA ALA A 210 -22.84 2.92 -0.51
C ALA A 210 -23.10 1.61 -1.26
N ASP A 211 -24.36 1.18 -1.29
CA ASP A 211 -24.82 0.05 -2.12
C ASP A 211 -24.59 0.31 -3.62
#